data_AF-A0A2D4LPF0-F1
#
_entry.id   AF-A0A2D4LPF0-F1
#
_cell.length_a   1.000
_cell.length_b   1.000
_cell.length_c   1.000
_cell.angle_alpha   90.00
_cell.angle_beta   90.00
_cell.angle_gamma   90.00
#
_symmetry.space_group_name_H-M   'P 1'
#
loop_
_entity.id
_entity.type
_entity.pdbx_description
1 polymer ?
#
loop_
_entity_poly.entity_id
_entity_poly.type
_entity_poly.pdbx_seq_one_letter_code
_entity_poly.pdbx_strand_id
1 'polypeptide(L)'
;VDEFYSKLESQKIDLKALQQEKQALKKLENVRKDHEYRLEALHQAQEIDKVKGELVEMNLEIVDRAIQVVRSALANQIDWTEIGVIVKEAQAQGDPVASAIKELKLQTNHITMFLK
;
A
#
# COMPACT_ATOMS: atom_id res chain seq x y z
N VAL A 1 34.57 8.29 -57.04
CA VAL A 1 33.58 7.30 -56.55
C VAL A 1 33.83 7.01 -55.08
N ASP A 2 35.05 6.66 -54.70
CA ASP A 2 35.44 6.32 -53.33
C ASP A 2 35.15 7.40 -52.27
N GLU A 3 35.44 8.67 -52.59
CA GLU A 3 35.28 9.79 -51.64
C GLU A 3 33.81 10.11 -51.31
N PHE A 4 32.89 9.84 -52.25
CA PHE A 4 31.46 10.05 -52.04
C PHE A 4 30.88 8.99 -51.10
N TYR A 5 31.24 7.72 -51.31
CA TYR A 5 30.82 6.63 -50.44
C TYR A 5 31.44 6.74 -49.04
N SER A 6 32.71 7.19 -48.94
CA SER A 6 33.38 7.43 -47.66
C SER A 6 32.68 8.52 -46.82
N LYS A 7 32.27 9.65 -47.43
CA LYS A 7 31.52 10.71 -46.73
C LYS A 7 30.14 10.27 -46.27
N LEU A 8 29.43 9.49 -47.09
CA LEU A 8 28.10 8.98 -46.75
C LEU A 8 28.15 7.93 -45.63
N GLU A 9 29.19 7.09 -45.62
CA GLU A 9 29.44 6.13 -44.55
C GLU A 9 29.79 6.83 -43.23
N SER A 10 30.63 7.87 -43.27
CA SER A 10 30.93 8.72 -42.10
C SER A 10 29.66 9.32 -41.48
N GLN A 11 28.80 9.94 -42.31
CA GLN A 11 27.54 10.52 -41.82
C GLN A 11 26.62 9.47 -41.16
N LYS A 12 26.57 8.26 -41.72
CA LYS A 12 25.77 7.17 -41.16
C LYS A 12 26.31 6.70 -39.81
N ILE A 13 27.63 6.66 -39.65
CA ILE A 13 28.29 6.33 -38.38
C ILE A 13 27.99 7.40 -37.33
N ASP A 14 28.11 8.68 -37.68
CA ASP A 14 27.83 9.81 -36.78
C ASP A 14 26.37 9.81 -36.30
N LEU A 15 25.41 9.58 -37.22
CA LEU A 15 24.00 9.46 -36.86
C LEU A 15 23.74 8.28 -35.91
N LYS A 16 24.43 7.15 -36.11
CA LYS A 16 24.29 5.99 -35.23
C LYS A 16 24.88 6.27 -33.84
N ALA A 17 26.04 6.93 -33.76
CA ALA A 17 26.65 7.33 -32.50
C ALA A 17 25.75 8.29 -31.70
N LEU A 18 25.19 9.31 -32.38
CA LEU A 18 24.27 10.26 -31.78
C LEU A 18 22.96 9.61 -31.31
N GLN A 19 22.46 8.61 -32.03
CA GLN A 19 21.30 7.82 -31.60
C GLN A 19 21.62 6.97 -30.36
N GLN A 20 22.79 6.33 -30.30
CA GLN A 20 23.22 5.55 -29.15
C GLN A 20 23.39 6.42 -27.90
N GLU A 21 24.00 7.60 -28.03
CA GLU A 21 24.13 8.57 -26.95
C GLU A 21 22.76 9.01 -26.42
N LYS A 22 21.84 9.39 -27.32
CA LYS A 22 20.46 9.75 -26.94
C LYS A 22 19.74 8.61 -26.21
N GLN A 23 19.92 7.38 -26.65
CA GLN A 23 19.32 6.22 -25.99
C GLN A 23 19.93 5.96 -24.61
N ALA A 24 21.25 6.12 -24.45
CA ALA A 24 21.92 5.98 -23.17
C ALA A 24 21.43 7.05 -22.16
N LEU A 25 21.36 8.31 -22.59
CA LEU A 25 20.83 9.41 -21.78
C LEU A 25 19.35 9.18 -21.41
N LYS A 26 18.53 8.71 -22.35
CA LYS A 26 17.12 8.40 -22.08
C LYS A 26 16.97 7.26 -21.06
N LYS A 27 17.81 6.22 -21.13
CA LYS A 27 17.80 5.13 -20.13
C LYS A 27 18.16 5.65 -18.75
N LEU A 28 19.20 6.47 -18.63
CA LEU A 28 19.60 7.10 -17.37
C LEU A 28 18.45 7.92 -16.77
N GLU A 29 17.82 8.77 -17.59
CA GLU A 29 16.72 9.61 -17.14
C GLU A 29 15.49 8.79 -16.71
N ASN A 30 15.18 7.71 -17.44
CA ASN A 30 14.09 6.82 -17.06
C ASN A 30 14.33 6.15 -15.70
N VAL A 31 15.58 5.70 -15.44
CA VAL A 31 15.94 5.11 -14.14
C VAL A 31 15.84 6.15 -13.03
N ARG A 32 16.31 7.38 -13.27
CA ARG A 32 16.18 8.48 -12.32
C ARG A 32 14.72 8.74 -11.95
N LYS A 33 13.84 8.84 -12.96
CA LYS A 33 12.40 9.04 -12.76
C LYS A 33 11.71 7.88 -12.04
N ASP A 34 12.08 6.63 -12.35
CA ASP A 34 11.55 5.46 -11.64
C ASP A 34 11.90 5.52 -10.15
N HIS A 35 13.16 5.85 -9.83
CA HIS A 35 13.57 6.01 -8.44
C HIS A 35 12.86 7.16 -7.74
N GLU A 36 12.70 8.31 -8.38
CA GLU A 36 11.93 9.45 -7.84
C GLU A 36 10.48 9.04 -7.55
N TYR A 37 9.82 8.36 -8.49
CA TYR A 37 8.46 7.86 -8.32
C TYR A 37 8.34 6.86 -7.17
N ARG A 38 9.28 5.91 -7.08
CA ARG A 38 9.30 4.91 -6.00
C ARG A 38 9.53 5.55 -4.64
N LEU A 39 10.40 6.56 -4.55
CA LEU A 39 10.62 7.31 -3.32
C LEU A 39 9.36 8.07 -2.90
N GLU A 40 8.68 8.71 -3.85
CA GLU A 40 7.43 9.41 -3.58
C GLU A 40 6.33 8.45 -3.10
N ALA A 41 6.17 7.30 -3.78
CA ALA A 41 5.21 6.28 -3.39
C ALA A 41 5.50 5.71 -1.99
N LEU A 42 6.77 5.48 -1.65
CA LEU A 42 7.18 5.05 -0.31
C LEU A 42 6.88 6.12 0.74
N HIS A 43 7.16 7.38 0.45
CA HIS A 43 6.86 8.48 1.36
C HIS A 43 5.35 8.62 1.61
N GLN A 44 4.52 8.51 0.57
CA GLN A 44 3.07 8.54 0.71
C GLN A 44 2.55 7.35 1.54
N ALA A 45 3.08 6.14 1.32
CA ALA A 45 2.74 4.97 2.11
C ALA A 45 3.10 5.15 3.59
N GLN A 46 4.30 5.71 3.87
CA GLN A 46 4.74 6.01 5.22
C GLN A 46 3.81 7.02 5.93
N GLU A 47 3.41 8.09 5.24
CA GLU A 47 2.52 9.10 5.83
C GLU A 47 1.15 8.51 6.15
N ILE A 48 0.61 7.66 5.27
CA ILE A 48 -0.64 6.93 5.52
C ILE A 48 -0.49 6.03 6.75
N ASP A 49 0.61 5.29 6.88
CA ASP A 49 0.82 4.38 8.01
C ASP A 49 1.06 5.12 9.32
N LYS A 50 1.69 6.30 9.28
CA LYS A 50 1.80 7.20 10.41
C LYS A 50 0.43 7.65 10.91
N VAL A 51 -0.43 8.13 10.01
CA VAL A 51 -1.80 8.55 10.36
C VAL A 51 -2.61 7.37 10.91
N LYS A 52 -2.46 6.16 10.36
CA LYS A 52 -3.08 4.95 10.93
C LYS A 52 -2.61 4.69 12.35
N GLY A 53 -1.29 4.80 12.61
CA GLY A 53 -0.72 4.65 13.94
C GLY A 53 -1.29 5.67 14.93
N GLU A 54 -1.31 6.95 14.53
CA GLU A 54 -1.90 8.03 15.33
C GLU A 54 -3.38 7.77 15.66
N LEU A 55 -4.18 7.31 14.67
CA LEU A 55 -5.58 6.94 14.90
C LEU A 55 -5.73 5.77 15.88
N VAL A 56 -4.84 4.78 15.83
CA VAL A 56 -4.81 3.66 16.78
C VAL A 56 -4.46 4.15 18.18
N GLU A 57 -3.46 5.02 18.32
CA GLU A 57 -3.05 5.58 19.62
C GLU A 57 -4.15 6.44 20.24
N MET A 58 -4.84 7.27 19.45
CA MET A 58 -5.96 8.08 19.94
C MET A 58 -7.16 7.23 20.39
N ASN A 59 -7.34 6.04 19.79
CA ASN A 59 -8.46 5.14 20.05
C ASN A 59 -8.03 3.88 20.82
N LEU A 60 -6.90 3.94 21.53
CA LEU A 60 -6.22 2.77 22.10
C LEU A 60 -7.15 1.92 22.97
N GLU A 61 -7.94 2.56 23.84
CA GLU A 61 -8.89 1.86 24.72
C GLU A 61 -9.94 1.06 23.94
N ILE A 62 -10.50 1.64 22.87
CA ILE A 62 -11.52 0.99 22.04
C ILE A 62 -10.90 -0.17 21.25
N VAL A 63 -9.70 0.03 20.70
CA VAL A 63 -8.96 -0.98 19.94
C VAL A 63 -8.60 -2.17 20.83
N ASP A 64 -8.02 -1.93 22.00
CA ASP A 64 -7.66 -2.99 22.94
C ASP A 64 -8.89 -3.76 23.42
N ARG A 65 -10.00 -3.04 23.66
CA ARG A 65 -11.24 -3.70 24.05
C ARG A 65 -11.80 -4.58 22.93
N ALA A 66 -11.78 -4.11 21.68
CA ALA A 66 -12.20 -4.92 20.54
C ALA A 66 -11.35 -6.19 20.39
N ILE A 67 -10.03 -6.07 20.56
CA ILE A 67 -9.10 -7.20 20.53
C ILE A 67 -9.42 -8.20 21.64
N GLN A 68 -9.65 -7.73 22.88
CA GLN A 68 -10.01 -8.59 24.01
C GLN A 68 -11.32 -9.34 23.77
N VAL A 69 -12.35 -8.65 23.30
CA VAL A 69 -13.67 -9.24 23.04
C VAL A 69 -13.55 -10.37 22.02
N VAL A 70 -12.91 -10.12 20.87
CA VAL A 70 -12.76 -11.16 19.84
C VAL A 70 -11.88 -12.31 20.32
N ARG A 71 -10.78 -12.03 21.05
CA ARG A 71 -9.95 -13.09 21.66
C ARG A 71 -10.73 -13.93 22.66
N SER A 72 -11.58 -13.32 23.47
CA SER A 72 -12.40 -14.04 24.45
C SER A 72 -13.43 -14.94 23.76
N ALA A 73 -14.05 -14.48 22.68
CA ALA A 73 -14.98 -15.27 21.89
C ALA A 73 -14.29 -16.49 21.25
N LEU A 74 -13.09 -16.30 20.70
CA LEU A 74 -12.25 -17.38 20.17
C LEU A 74 -11.83 -18.37 21.27
N ALA A 75 -11.43 -17.88 22.45
CA ALA A 75 -11.06 -18.74 23.58
C ALA A 75 -12.23 -19.60 24.09
N ASN A 76 -13.45 -19.05 23.99
CA ASN A 76 -14.70 -19.75 24.30
C ASN A 76 -15.18 -20.67 23.16
N GLN A 77 -14.36 -20.89 22.13
CA GLN A 77 -14.65 -21.79 21.00
C GLN A 77 -15.92 -21.38 20.22
N ILE A 78 -16.26 -20.09 20.23
CA ILE A 78 -17.39 -19.56 19.45
C ILE A 78 -17.01 -19.57 17.98
N ASP A 79 -17.93 -20.04 17.13
CA ASP A 79 -17.70 -20.07 15.69
C ASP A 79 -17.59 -18.65 15.10
N TRP A 80 -16.78 -18.53 14.04
CA TRP A 80 -16.46 -17.31 13.34
C TRP A 80 -17.71 -16.59 12.81
N THR A 81 -18.70 -17.37 12.34
CA THR A 81 -19.98 -16.85 11.87
C THR A 81 -20.83 -16.29 13.01
N GLU A 82 -20.82 -16.97 14.16
CA GLU A 82 -21.55 -16.59 15.37
C GLU A 82 -20.95 -15.33 16.02
N ILE A 83 -19.61 -15.19 16.03
CA ILE A 83 -18.94 -13.94 16.43
C ILE A 83 -19.44 -12.76 15.59
N GLY A 84 -19.61 -12.96 14.28
CA GLY A 84 -20.15 -11.95 13.38
C GLY A 84 -21.60 -11.54 13.72
N VAL A 85 -22.42 -12.48 14.19
CA VAL A 85 -23.79 -12.20 14.64
C VAL A 85 -23.76 -11.42 15.95
N ILE A 86 -22.98 -11.86 16.93
CA ILE A 86 -22.84 -11.19 18.24
C ILE A 86 -22.39 -9.73 18.07
N VAL A 87 -21.40 -9.47 17.21
CA VAL A 87 -20.94 -8.10 16.95
C VAL A 87 -22.05 -7.25 16.32
N LYS A 88 -22.83 -7.80 15.37
CA LYS A 88 -23.96 -7.07 14.76
C LYS A 88 -25.07 -6.76 15.77
N GLU A 89 -25.35 -7.69 16.68
CA GLU A 89 -26.33 -7.45 17.75
C GLU A 89 -25.84 -6.36 18.71
N ALA A 90 -24.57 -6.40 19.11
CA ALA A 90 -23.97 -5.35 19.95
C ALA A 90 -23.95 -3.98 19.24
N GLN A 91 -23.72 -3.94 17.92
CA GLN A 91 -23.85 -2.73 17.11
C GLN A 91 -25.28 -2.18 17.13
N ALA A 92 -26.29 -3.05 16.98
CA ALA A 92 -27.70 -2.65 17.04
C ALA A 92 -28.10 -2.12 18.42
N GLN A 93 -27.42 -2.58 19.48
CA GLN A 93 -27.58 -2.10 20.85
C GLN A 93 -26.80 -0.80 21.14
N GLY A 94 -26.02 -0.31 20.17
CA GLY A 94 -25.24 0.92 20.31
C GLY A 94 -23.94 0.77 21.11
N ASP A 95 -23.41 -0.45 21.23
CA ASP A 95 -22.12 -0.67 21.89
C ASP A 95 -21.00 0.08 21.12
N PRO A 96 -20.22 0.95 21.79
CA PRO A 96 -19.24 1.79 21.12
C PRO A 96 -18.08 0.99 20.51
N VAL A 97 -17.70 -0.14 21.13
CA VAL A 97 -16.60 -0.99 20.66
C VAL A 97 -17.04 -1.80 19.44
N ALA A 98 -18.22 -2.42 19.50
CA ALA A 98 -18.81 -3.14 18.38
C ALA A 98 -19.11 -2.20 17.20
N SER A 99 -19.56 -0.97 17.47
CA SER A 99 -19.80 0.06 16.44
C SER A 99 -18.53 0.50 15.71
N ALA A 100 -17.38 0.39 16.38
CA ALA A 100 -16.08 0.67 15.76
C ALA A 100 -15.58 -0.51 14.89
N ILE A 101 -16.11 -1.74 15.07
CA ILE A 101 -15.77 -2.89 14.23
C ILE A 101 -16.55 -2.80 12.91
N LYS A 102 -15.85 -2.53 11.81
CA LYS A 102 -16.48 -2.41 10.48
C LYS A 102 -16.59 -3.75 9.75
N GLU A 103 -15.56 -4.59 9.86
CA GLU A 103 -15.50 -5.87 9.15
C GLU A 103 -14.69 -6.88 9.96
N LEU A 104 -15.14 -8.13 9.93
CA LEU A 104 -14.50 -9.26 10.62
C LEU A 104 -13.92 -10.22 9.57
N LYS A 105 -12.63 -10.09 9.29
CA LYS A 105 -11.87 -10.99 8.38
C LYS A 105 -11.21 -12.08 9.18
N LEU A 106 -12.05 -12.81 9.87
CA LEU A 106 -11.59 -13.74 10.87
C LEU A 106 -10.81 -14.91 10.17
N GLN A 107 -11.17 -15.36 8.96
CA GLN A 107 -10.37 -16.37 8.20
C GLN A 107 -8.86 -16.07 8.09
N THR A 108 -8.46 -14.79 8.12
CA THR A 108 -7.06 -14.36 8.11
C THR A 108 -6.59 -13.83 9.46
N ASN A 109 -7.37 -13.97 10.54
CA ASN A 109 -7.17 -13.37 11.86
C ASN A 109 -7.11 -11.84 11.88
N HIS A 110 -7.89 -11.17 11.02
CA HIS A 110 -7.93 -9.71 10.95
C HIS A 110 -9.30 -9.13 11.34
N ILE A 111 -9.27 -7.98 11.99
CA ILE A 111 -10.44 -7.15 12.28
C ILE A 111 -10.20 -5.78 11.66
N THR A 112 -11.18 -5.27 10.91
CA THR A 112 -11.14 -3.92 10.36
C THR A 112 -11.90 -3.00 11.30
N MET A 113 -11.18 -2.04 11.88
CA MET A 113 -11.73 -1.01 12.75
C MET A 113 -11.95 0.28 11.98
N PHE A 114 -13.00 1.01 12.32
CA PHE A 114 -13.22 2.37 11.90
C PHE A 114 -12.93 3.29 13.09
N LEU A 115 -11.80 3.99 13.00
CA LEU A 115 -11.29 4.88 14.04
C LEU A 115 -11.49 6.34 13.58
N LYS A 116 -11.83 7.21 14.53
CA LYS A 116 -12.09 8.63 14.30
C LYS A 116 -11.22 9.47 15.22
#